data_AF-A0A091ECQ3-F1
#
_entry.id   AF-A0A091ECQ3-F1
#
_cell.length_a   1.000
_cell.length_b   1.000
_cell.length_c   1.000
_cell.angle_alpha   90.00
_cell.angle_beta   90.00
_cell.angle_gamma   90.00
#
_symmetry.space_group_name_H-M   'P 1'
#
loop_
_entity.id
_entity.type
_entity.pdbx_description
1 polymer ?
#
loop_
_entity_poly.entity_id
_entity_poly.type
_entity_poly.pdbx_seq_one_letter_code
_entity_poly.pdbx_strand_id
1 'polypeptide(L)'
;QAVGNQGVIYITIPFLLVEVQQWKALVGQYRDNPEKVANLVRRAIKIYNPDWKDLNVVLDTLLDETEKEMVNKAVISTIEILITAGSLQGSVNDIFPLNDPGWDPNVAEQRAKLKRYQDWIVFGLKHTIPKAVNWSKLYEVRQDRKENPTDFLN
;
A
#
# COMPACT_ATOMS: atom_id res chain seq x y z
N GLN A 1 43.41 -1.17 -19.78
CA GLN A 1 42.75 -2.40 -19.31
C GLN A 1 41.59 -1.97 -18.42
N ALA A 2 40.38 -1.90 -18.98
CA ALA A 2 39.20 -1.45 -18.24
C ALA A 2 38.56 -2.66 -17.56
N VAL A 3 38.70 -2.75 -16.24
CA VAL A 3 37.97 -3.72 -15.43
C VAL A 3 36.55 -3.17 -15.29
N GLY A 4 35.61 -3.77 -16.04
CA GLY A 4 34.20 -3.44 -15.96
C GLY A 4 33.69 -3.71 -14.55
N ASN A 5 33.25 -2.65 -13.87
CA ASN A 5 32.56 -2.77 -12.60
C ASN A 5 31.16 -3.32 -12.90
N GLN A 6 31.04 -4.63 -13.10
CA GLN A 6 29.75 -5.29 -13.23
C GLN A 6 29.08 -5.26 -11.85
N GLY A 7 28.38 -4.16 -11.58
CA GLY A 7 27.57 -3.99 -10.38
C GLY A 7 26.55 -5.12 -10.25
N VAL A 8 26.09 -5.35 -9.02
CA VAL A 8 25.07 -6.35 -8.71
C VAL A 8 23.85 -6.12 -9.59
N ILE A 9 23.56 -7.08 -10.48
CA ILE A 9 22.34 -7.12 -11.29
C ILE A 9 21.21 -7.64 -10.39
N TYR A 10 20.11 -6.91 -10.33
CA TYR A 10 18.93 -7.30 -9.56
C TYR A 10 17.96 -8.02 -10.48
N ILE A 11 17.75 -9.30 -10.21
CA ILE A 11 16.78 -10.14 -10.93
C ILE A 11 15.45 -10.03 -10.18
N THR A 12 14.41 -9.58 -10.88
CA THR A 12 13.03 -9.60 -10.35
C THR A 12 12.50 -11.02 -10.41
N ILE A 13 11.93 -11.52 -9.31
CA ILE A 13 11.22 -12.80 -9.29
C ILE A 13 9.76 -12.50 -9.63
N PRO A 14 9.24 -13.00 -10.76
CA PRO A 14 7.85 -12.72 -11.13
C PRO A 14 6.90 -13.39 -10.14
N PHE A 15 5.83 -12.69 -9.80
CA PHE A 15 4.70 -13.31 -9.10
C PHE A 15 3.98 -14.28 -10.03
N LEU A 16 3.56 -15.43 -9.50
CA LEU A 16 2.55 -16.22 -10.19
C LEU A 16 1.17 -15.65 -9.88
N LEU A 17 0.35 -15.41 -10.90
CA LEU A 17 -1.00 -14.87 -10.72
C LEU A 17 -1.83 -15.72 -9.73
N VAL A 18 -1.65 -17.04 -9.77
CA VAL A 18 -2.30 -17.98 -8.83
C VAL A 18 -1.89 -17.73 -7.37
N GLU A 19 -0.64 -17.36 -7.10
CA GLU A 19 -0.16 -17.07 -5.74
C GLU A 19 -0.81 -15.80 -5.21
N VAL A 20 -0.89 -14.75 -6.02
CA VAL A 20 -1.53 -13.48 -5.61
C VAL A 20 -3.02 -13.68 -5.31
N GLN A 21 -3.71 -14.52 -6.09
CA GLN A 21 -5.10 -14.89 -5.81
C GLN A 21 -5.25 -15.71 -4.51
N GLN A 22 -4.33 -16.64 -4.25
CA GLN A 22 -4.30 -17.37 -2.97
C GLN A 22 -4.04 -16.43 -1.79
N TRP A 23 -3.22 -15.39 -1.96
CA TRP A 23 -3.02 -14.37 -0.93
C TRP A 23 -4.30 -13.62 -0.62
N LYS A 24 -5.09 -13.25 -1.64
CA LYS A 24 -6.41 -12.63 -1.44
C LYS A 24 -7.33 -13.53 -0.61
N ALA A 25 -7.41 -14.81 -0.94
CA ALA A 25 -8.18 -15.78 -0.16
C ALA A 25 -7.67 -15.91 1.28
N LEU A 26 -6.34 -15.86 1.49
CA LEU A 26 -5.72 -15.94 2.82
C LEU A 26 -6.02 -14.71 3.68
N VAL A 27 -5.95 -13.50 3.11
CA VAL A 27 -6.08 -12.25 3.90
C VAL A 27 -7.52 -11.80 4.06
N GLY A 28 -8.41 -12.13 3.11
CA GLY A 28 -9.81 -11.72 3.14
C GLY A 28 -10.04 -10.30 2.60
N GLN A 29 -11.09 -9.64 3.08
CA GLN A 29 -11.34 -8.23 2.76
C GLN A 29 -10.34 -7.35 3.51
N TYR A 30 -9.84 -6.30 2.85
CA TYR A 30 -8.84 -5.43 3.47
C TYR A 30 -9.42 -4.69 4.68
N ARG A 31 -10.68 -4.22 4.59
CA ARG A 31 -11.39 -3.57 5.69
C ARG A 31 -11.52 -4.40 6.97
N ASP A 32 -11.56 -5.73 6.86
CA ASP A 32 -11.67 -6.61 8.03
C ASP A 32 -10.37 -6.62 8.86
N ASN A 33 -9.22 -6.61 8.17
CA ASN A 33 -7.91 -6.63 8.84
C ASN A 33 -6.80 -6.00 7.98
N PRO A 34 -6.69 -4.66 7.99
CA PRO A 34 -5.67 -3.93 7.22
C PRO A 34 -4.24 -4.33 7.58
N GLU A 35 -3.99 -4.59 8.86
CA GLU A 35 -2.69 -5.01 9.37
C GLU A 35 -2.27 -6.38 8.79
N LYS A 36 -3.20 -7.32 8.62
CA LYS A 36 -2.94 -8.62 8.00
C LYS A 36 -2.54 -8.48 6.53
N VAL A 37 -3.24 -7.62 5.78
CA VAL A 37 -2.89 -7.31 4.37
C VAL A 37 -1.51 -6.65 4.30
N ALA A 38 -1.26 -5.62 5.13
CA ALA A 38 0.03 -4.93 5.17
C ALA A 38 1.19 -5.87 5.51
N ASN A 39 0.99 -6.82 6.43
CA ASN A 39 2.00 -7.81 6.80
C ASN A 39 2.25 -8.85 5.70
N LEU A 40 1.23 -9.19 4.90
CA LEU A 40 1.43 -10.00 3.70
C LEU A 40 2.23 -9.23 2.65
N VAL A 41 1.84 -8.00 2.31
CA VAL A 41 2.54 -7.17 1.32
C VAL A 41 4.00 -6.92 1.73
N ARG A 42 4.27 -6.62 3.02
CA ARG A 42 5.65 -6.49 3.52
C ARG A 42 6.47 -7.77 3.32
N ARG A 43 5.88 -8.95 3.50
CA ARG A 43 6.57 -10.23 3.26
C ARG A 43 6.81 -10.46 1.77
N ALA A 44 5.82 -10.16 0.93
CA ALA A 44 5.99 -10.23 -0.52
C ALA A 44 7.12 -9.31 -1.00
N ILE A 45 7.19 -8.08 -0.50
CA ILE A 45 8.29 -7.14 -0.80
C ILE A 45 9.65 -7.74 -0.46
N LYS A 46 9.78 -8.37 0.72
CA LYS A 46 11.05 -8.97 1.15
C LYS A 46 11.48 -10.17 0.31
N ILE A 47 10.54 -10.96 -0.17
CA ILE A 47 10.83 -12.22 -0.88
C ILE A 47 11.07 -11.96 -2.36
N TYR A 48 10.19 -11.17 -2.98
CA TYR A 48 10.15 -11.02 -4.44
C TYR A 48 10.80 -9.71 -4.92
N ASN A 49 10.99 -8.73 -4.03
CA ASN A 49 11.47 -7.39 -4.35
C ASN A 49 10.78 -6.78 -5.59
N PRO A 50 9.43 -6.69 -5.58
CA PRO A 50 8.64 -6.24 -6.71
C PRO A 50 8.94 -4.80 -7.09
N ASP A 51 8.89 -4.52 -8.39
CA ASP A 51 8.92 -3.14 -8.86
C ASP A 51 7.57 -2.43 -8.66
N TRP A 52 7.44 -1.22 -9.22
CA TRP A 52 6.20 -0.44 -9.11
C TRP A 52 5.01 -1.13 -9.78
N LYS A 53 5.21 -1.79 -10.93
CA LYS A 53 4.15 -2.46 -11.70
C LYS A 53 3.70 -3.72 -10.99
N ASP A 54 4.66 -4.52 -10.55
CA ASP A 54 4.43 -5.72 -9.78
C ASP A 54 3.61 -5.43 -8.52
N LEU A 55 3.94 -4.36 -7.79
CA LEU A 55 3.16 -3.92 -6.63
C LEU A 55 1.75 -3.47 -7.00
N ASN A 56 1.57 -2.77 -8.13
CA ASN A 56 0.23 -2.38 -8.56
C ASN A 56 -0.65 -3.59 -8.82
N VAL A 57 -0.14 -4.63 -9.50
CA VAL A 57 -0.87 -5.89 -9.71
C VAL A 57 -1.25 -6.56 -8.39
N VAL A 58 -0.32 -6.59 -7.42
CA VAL A 58 -0.60 -7.12 -6.08
C VAL A 58 -1.71 -6.31 -5.39
N LEU A 59 -1.63 -4.99 -5.41
CA LEU A 59 -2.62 -4.12 -4.78
C LEU A 59 -3.99 -4.21 -5.46
N ASP A 60 -4.05 -4.27 -6.79
CA ASP A 60 -5.29 -4.44 -7.56
C ASP A 60 -5.96 -5.79 -7.32
N THR A 61 -5.19 -6.79 -6.89
CA THR A 61 -5.74 -8.09 -6.49
C THR A 61 -6.21 -8.08 -5.03
N LEU A 62 -5.48 -7.38 -4.15
CA LEU A 62 -5.75 -7.39 -2.72
C LEU A 62 -6.82 -6.40 -2.28
N LEU A 63 -6.99 -5.29 -3.00
CA LEU A 63 -7.86 -4.18 -2.65
C LEU A 63 -8.92 -3.95 -3.73
N ASP A 64 -10.09 -3.47 -3.34
CA ASP A 64 -10.99 -2.81 -4.29
C ASP A 64 -10.50 -1.40 -4.65
N GLU A 65 -11.10 -0.78 -5.67
CA GLU A 65 -10.71 0.55 -6.16
C GLU A 65 -10.85 1.63 -5.07
N THR A 66 -11.89 1.55 -4.24
CA THR A 66 -12.10 2.51 -3.14
C THR A 66 -11.06 2.34 -2.05
N GLU A 67 -10.77 1.09 -1.66
CA GLU A 67 -9.73 0.76 -0.69
C GLU A 67 -8.35 1.23 -1.18
N LYS A 68 -8.02 1.03 -2.47
CA LYS A 68 -6.78 1.51 -3.08
C LYS A 68 -6.70 3.05 -3.07
N GLU A 69 -7.78 3.74 -3.41
CA GLU A 69 -7.83 5.20 -3.37
C GLU A 69 -7.65 5.74 -1.94
N MET A 70 -8.29 5.11 -0.95
CA MET A 70 -8.12 5.48 0.46
C MET A 70 -6.67 5.31 0.91
N VAL A 71 -6.02 4.21 0.53
CA VAL A 71 -4.59 3.97 0.83
C VAL A 71 -3.71 5.05 0.21
N ASN A 72 -3.92 5.36 -1.06
CA ASN A 72 -3.16 6.39 -1.76
C ASN A 72 -3.35 7.77 -1.10
N LYS A 73 -4.58 8.15 -0.76
CA LYS A 73 -4.88 9.42 -0.06
C LYS A 73 -4.18 9.50 1.30
N ALA A 74 -4.24 8.44 2.11
CA ALA A 74 -3.60 8.41 3.43
C ALA A 74 -2.08 8.60 3.33
N VAL A 75 -1.44 7.98 2.35
CA VAL A 75 -0.01 8.15 2.07
C VAL A 75 0.30 9.57 1.62
N ILE A 76 -0.43 10.08 0.62
CA ILE A 76 -0.22 11.43 0.05
C ILE A 76 -0.35 12.49 1.14
N SER A 77 -1.44 12.48 1.92
CA SER A 77 -1.65 13.46 2.99
C SER A 77 -0.55 13.41 4.04
N THR A 78 -0.04 12.21 4.37
CA THR A 78 1.10 12.08 5.29
C THR A 78 2.37 12.68 4.72
N ILE A 79 2.67 12.42 3.44
CA ILE A 79 3.83 12.98 2.75
C ILE A 79 3.74 14.52 2.70
N GLU A 80 2.58 15.09 2.38
CA GLU A 80 2.36 16.54 2.33
C GLU A 80 2.62 17.22 3.69
N ILE A 81 2.14 16.61 4.78
CA ILE A 81 2.39 17.07 6.14
C ILE A 81 3.90 17.07 6.44
N LEU A 82 4.59 15.98 6.09
CA LEU A 82 6.03 15.85 6.34
C LEU A 82 6.88 16.80 5.49
N ILE A 83 6.46 17.10 4.26
CA ILE A 83 7.09 18.11 3.40
C ILE A 83 6.93 19.50 4.03
N THR A 84 5.71 19.84 4.45
CA THR A 84 5.40 21.14 5.07
C THR A 84 6.15 21.33 6.39
N ALA A 85 6.32 20.26 7.17
CA ALA A 85 7.12 20.25 8.38
C ALA A 85 8.65 20.25 8.13
N GLY A 86 9.10 20.23 6.87
CA GLY A 86 10.51 20.18 6.49
C GLY A 86 11.22 18.85 6.81
N SER A 87 10.47 17.81 7.18
CA SER A 87 10.99 16.47 7.51
C SER A 87 11.25 15.62 6.27
N LEU A 88 10.56 15.92 5.16
CA LEU A 88 10.81 15.35 3.85
C LEU A 88 11.08 16.45 2.83
N GLN A 89 11.92 16.14 1.86
CA GLN A 89 12.22 17.01 0.72
C GLN A 89 11.74 16.37 -0.59
N GLY A 90 11.39 17.21 -1.56
CA GLY A 90 10.86 16.80 -2.86
C GLY A 90 9.36 17.04 -2.98
N SER A 91 8.78 16.64 -4.13
CA SER A 91 7.33 16.67 -4.32
C SER A 91 6.68 15.34 -3.94
N VAL A 92 5.37 15.35 -3.70
CA VAL A 92 4.58 14.12 -3.50
C VAL A 92 4.80 13.14 -4.65
N ASN A 93 4.77 13.62 -5.90
CA ASN A 93 4.89 12.77 -7.08
C ASN A 93 6.29 12.13 -7.21
N ASP A 94 7.35 12.78 -6.71
CA ASP A 94 8.70 12.20 -6.69
C ASP A 94 8.84 11.08 -5.65
N ILE A 95 8.09 11.18 -4.54
CA ILE A 95 8.16 10.27 -3.39
C ILE A 95 7.20 9.10 -3.57
N PHE A 96 5.99 9.38 -4.05
CA PHE A 96 4.89 8.43 -4.19
C PHE A 96 4.10 8.69 -5.49
N PRO A 97 4.66 8.27 -6.64
CA PRO A 97 4.00 8.43 -7.93
C PRO A 97 2.79 7.49 -8.06
N LEU A 98 1.68 8.02 -8.57
CA LEU A 98 0.46 7.25 -8.89
C LEU A 98 0.50 6.60 -10.27
N ASN A 99 1.40 7.06 -11.14
CA ASN A 99 1.66 6.48 -12.46
C ASN A 99 3.03 5.82 -12.48
N ASP A 100 3.24 4.89 -13.40
CA ASP A 100 4.51 4.18 -13.56
C ASP A 100 5.69 5.18 -13.72
N PRO A 101 6.60 5.25 -12.73
CA PRO A 101 7.74 6.16 -12.81
C PRO A 101 8.89 5.62 -13.67
N GLY A 102 8.82 4.37 -14.15
CA GLY A 102 9.86 3.74 -14.96
C GLY A 102 11.17 3.52 -14.21
N TRP A 103 11.11 3.33 -12.88
CA TRP A 103 12.31 3.08 -12.08
C TRP A 103 12.95 1.74 -12.42
N ASP A 104 14.22 1.78 -12.83
CA ASP A 104 15.09 0.64 -13.05
C ASP A 104 15.71 0.19 -11.71
N PRO A 105 15.42 -1.03 -11.24
CA PRO A 105 16.00 -1.56 -10.01
C PRO A 105 17.53 -1.74 -10.08
N ASN A 106 18.14 -1.71 -11.26
CA ASN A 106 19.59 -1.78 -11.45
C ASN A 106 20.28 -0.42 -11.23
N VAL A 107 19.53 0.69 -11.27
CA VAL A 107 20.06 2.03 -10.98
C VAL A 107 19.92 2.32 -9.49
N ALA A 108 21.04 2.54 -8.78
CA ALA A 108 21.07 2.67 -7.32
C ALA A 108 20.13 3.76 -6.77
N GLU A 109 20.07 4.93 -7.41
CA GLU A 109 19.18 6.02 -7.01
C GLU A 109 17.70 5.63 -7.18
N GLN A 110 17.36 5.00 -8.30
CA GLN A 110 15.99 4.59 -8.62
C GLN A 110 15.55 3.41 -7.74
N ARG A 111 16.46 2.51 -7.38
CA ARG A 111 16.25 1.47 -6.35
C ARG A 111 15.92 2.07 -4.99
N ALA A 112 16.61 3.15 -4.59
CA ALA A 112 16.31 3.83 -3.33
C ALA A 112 14.91 4.46 -3.35
N LYS A 113 14.48 5.01 -4.49
CA LYS A 113 13.10 5.51 -4.69
C LYS A 113 12.08 4.37 -4.63
N LEU A 114 12.34 3.26 -5.31
CA LEU A 114 11.49 2.06 -5.27
C LEU A 114 11.32 1.53 -3.84
N LYS A 115 12.42 1.44 -3.07
CA LYS A 115 12.37 1.00 -1.67
C LYS A 115 11.51 1.93 -0.80
N ARG A 116 11.67 3.25 -0.99
CA ARG A 116 10.84 4.25 -0.29
C ARG A 116 9.37 4.11 -0.66
N TYR A 117 9.06 3.87 -1.92
CA TYR A 117 7.69 3.63 -2.39
C TYR A 117 7.08 2.38 -1.77
N GLN A 118 7.83 1.26 -1.74
CA GLN A 118 7.44 0.02 -1.06
C GLN A 118 7.11 0.26 0.42
N ASP A 119 7.93 1.05 1.12
CA ASP A 119 7.71 1.41 2.53
C ASP A 119 6.43 2.27 2.70
N TRP A 120 6.18 3.21 1.79
CA TRP A 120 4.97 4.02 1.79
C TRP A 120 3.69 3.22 1.54
N ILE A 121 3.71 2.25 0.63
CA ILE A 121 2.58 1.33 0.41
C ILE A 121 2.25 0.59 1.71
N VAL A 122 3.27 0.03 2.36
CA VAL A 122 3.08 -0.70 3.62
C VAL A 122 2.60 0.23 4.74
N PHE A 123 3.08 1.47 4.79
CA PHE A 123 2.58 2.49 5.71
C PHE A 123 1.10 2.79 5.46
N GLY A 124 0.71 3.04 4.20
CA GLY A 124 -0.66 3.32 3.80
C GLY A 124 -1.60 2.21 4.22
N LEU A 125 -1.29 0.96 3.86
CA LEU A 125 -2.08 -0.22 4.22
C LEU A 125 -2.30 -0.37 5.74
N LYS A 126 -1.40 0.15 6.57
CA LYS A 126 -1.52 0.09 8.04
C LYS A 126 -2.33 1.23 8.65
N HIS A 127 -2.29 2.40 8.04
CA HIS A 127 -2.78 3.65 8.66
C HIS A 127 -3.99 4.24 7.96
N THR A 128 -4.46 3.64 6.87
CA THR A 128 -5.65 4.10 6.15
C THR A 128 -6.92 3.97 6.98
N ILE A 129 -7.08 2.85 7.68
CA ILE A 129 -8.28 2.59 8.49
C ILE A 129 -7.91 2.77 9.95
N PRO A 130 -8.50 3.74 10.65
CA PRO A 130 -8.26 3.92 12.07
C PRO A 130 -8.66 2.65 12.83
N LYS A 131 -7.81 2.17 13.74
CA LYS A 131 -8.08 0.98 14.56
C LYS A 131 -9.39 1.04 15.37
N ALA A 132 -9.93 2.25 15.58
CA ALA A 132 -11.18 2.48 16.28
C ALA A 132 -12.43 2.20 15.42
N VAL A 133 -12.31 2.14 14.09
CA VAL A 133 -13.46 1.88 13.20
C VAL A 133 -13.66 0.38 13.08
N ASN A 134 -14.51 -0.16 13.95
CA ASN A 134 -15.00 -1.53 13.83
C ASN A 134 -16.08 -1.57 12.74
N TRP A 135 -15.67 -1.81 11.48
CA TRP A 135 -16.59 -1.86 10.34
C TRP A 135 -17.64 -2.97 10.46
N SER A 136 -17.32 -4.10 11.12
CA SER A 136 -18.33 -5.13 11.42
C SER A 136 -19.45 -4.60 12.32
N LYS A 137 -19.15 -3.70 13.26
CA LYS A 137 -20.18 -3.02 14.07
C LYS A 137 -20.92 -1.92 13.29
N LEU A 138 -20.27 -1.27 12.33
CA LEU A 138 -20.89 -0.18 11.56
C LEU A 138 -22.09 -0.68 10.71
N TYR A 139 -22.08 -1.93 10.25
CA TYR A 139 -23.20 -2.54 9.53
C TYR A 139 -24.24 -3.20 10.45
N GLU A 140 -23.92 -3.41 11.73
CA GLU A 140 -24.87 -3.81 12.79
C GLU A 140 -25.68 -2.63 13.31
N VAL A 141 -25.17 -1.40 13.14
CA VAL A 141 -25.89 -0.16 13.46
C VAL A 141 -27.00 0.05 12.43
N ARG A 142 -28.13 -0.62 12.66
CA ARG A 142 -29.42 -0.34 12.03
C ARG A 142 -30.34 0.15 13.12
N GLN A 143 -30.97 1.31 12.89
CA GLN A 143 -32.02 1.81 13.76
C GLN A 143 -33.05 0.69 13.97
N ASP A 144 -33.27 0.31 15.23
CA ASP A 144 -34.26 -0.71 15.54
C ASP A 144 -35.66 -0.21 15.13
N ARG A 145 -36.57 -1.10 14.73
CA ARG A 145 -37.94 -0.70 14.32
C ARG A 145 -38.71 0.04 15.42
N LYS A 146 -38.26 -0.06 16.66
CA LYS A 146 -38.86 0.60 17.83
C LYS A 146 -38.07 1.83 18.30
N GLU A 147 -36.89 2.08 17.75
CA GLU A 147 -36.04 3.21 18.11
C GLU A 147 -36.43 4.40 17.25
N ASN A 148 -36.58 5.59 17.84
CA ASN A 148 -36.92 6.78 17.09
C ASN A 148 -35.65 7.41 16.47
N PRO A 149 -35.73 8.14 15.34
CA PRO A 149 -34.54 8.64 14.63
C PRO A 149 -33.64 9.55 15.48
N THR A 150 -34.21 10.28 16.44
CA THR A 150 -33.48 11.14 17.37
C THR A 150 -32.69 10.33 18.40
N ASP A 151 -33.22 9.18 18.85
CA ASP A 151 -32.50 8.31 19.81
C ASP A 151 -31.32 7.61 19.14
N PHE A 152 -31.46 7.23 17.88
CA PHE A 152 -30.40 6.60 17.09
C PHE A 152 -29.23 7.56 16.75
N LEU A 153 -29.50 8.86 16.69
CA LEU A 153 -28.52 9.90 16.32
C LEU A 153 -27.79 10.54 17.51
N ASN A 154 -28.18 10.21 18.75
CA ASN A 154 -27.58 10.70 20.00
C ASN A 154 -26.58 9.69 20.58
#